data_AF-A0A4Q4WE89-F1
#
_entry.id   AF-A0A4Q4WE89-F1
#
_cell.length_a   1.000
_cell.length_b   1.000
_cell.length_c   1.000
_cell.angle_alpha   90.00
_cell.angle_beta   90.00
_cell.angle_gamma   90.00
#
_symmetry.space_group_name_H-M   'P 1'
#
loop_
_entity.id
_entity.type
_entity.pdbx_description
1 polymer ?
#
loop_
_entity_poly.entity_id
_entity_poly.type
_entity_poly.pdbx_seq_one_letter_code
_entity_poly.pdbx_strand_id
1 'polypeptide(L)'
;MAAPRSAALKLDWAKVTTSLGLRGQTAASLQAFKQRNENARRRLAALQEQATTVDFAHYRSVLKNQAVVDEVERRFKEFKPATYDVQRQLKAIDAFEVEAVRNAEQTKEKVDLEIQDLQKTLKNIEEARPFDELTVEEVAAAEPSIDEKTAKLVSKGRWTVPGYKEKFGDLSLL
;
A
#
# COMPACT_ATOMS: atom_id res chain seq x y z
N MET A 1 -2.05 -18.27 27.04
CA MET A 1 -2.23 -17.02 26.27
C MET A 1 -1.79 -17.27 24.84
N ALA A 2 -2.73 -17.44 23.91
CA ALA A 2 -2.44 -17.77 22.53
C ALA A 2 -1.65 -16.63 21.87
N ALA A 3 -0.47 -16.92 21.33
CA ALA A 3 0.27 -15.97 20.52
C ALA A 3 -0.67 -15.43 19.42
N PRO A 4 -0.72 -14.11 19.16
CA PRO A 4 -1.58 -13.55 18.14
C PRO A 4 -1.25 -14.26 16.82
N ARG A 5 -2.22 -15.01 16.29
CA ARG A 5 -2.10 -15.76 15.04
C ARG A 5 -1.79 -14.78 13.90
N SER A 6 -0.49 -14.59 13.66
CA SER A 6 0.18 -14.16 12.43
C SER A 6 -0.65 -13.32 11.46
N ALA A 7 -0.55 -11.98 11.54
CA ALA A 7 -0.99 -11.08 10.48
C ALA A 7 -0.37 -11.45 9.10
N ALA A 8 0.85 -12.03 9.10
CA ALA A 8 1.52 -12.50 7.89
C ALA A 8 0.86 -13.72 7.20
N LEU A 9 -0.05 -14.45 7.87
CA LEU A 9 -0.88 -15.49 7.23
C LEU A 9 -2.15 -14.91 6.59
N LYS A 10 -2.57 -13.72 7.01
CA LYS A 10 -3.75 -13.02 6.47
C LYS A 10 -3.42 -12.14 5.26
N LEU A 11 -2.15 -11.76 5.09
CA LEU A 11 -1.70 -10.94 3.98
C LEU A 11 -1.36 -11.81 2.76
N ASP A 12 -2.13 -11.65 1.69
CA ASP A 12 -1.82 -12.25 0.39
C ASP A 12 -0.77 -11.39 -0.33
N TRP A 13 0.49 -11.78 -0.19
CA TRP A 13 1.63 -11.08 -0.79
C TRP A 13 1.56 -11.00 -2.32
N ALA A 14 0.93 -11.97 -2.99
CA ALA A 14 0.79 -11.97 -4.44
C ALA A 14 -0.23 -10.92 -4.87
N LYS A 15 -1.36 -10.81 -4.15
CA LYS A 15 -2.35 -9.75 -4.39
C LYS A 15 -1.77 -8.37 -4.15
N VAL A 16 -0.99 -8.17 -3.08
CA VAL A 16 -0.35 -6.87 -2.79
C VAL A 16 0.58 -6.42 -3.92
N THR A 17 1.35 -7.32 -4.53
CA THR A 17 2.26 -6.95 -5.62
C THR A 17 1.51 -6.63 -6.92
N THR A 18 0.45 -7.40 -7.22
CA THR A 18 -0.33 -7.24 -8.46
C THR A 18 -1.34 -6.10 -8.40
N SER A 19 -2.06 -5.92 -7.29
CA SER A 19 -3.10 -4.88 -7.17
C SER A 19 -2.54 -3.46 -7.09
N LEU A 20 -1.41 -3.29 -6.41
CA LEU A 20 -0.75 -1.98 -6.25
C LEU A 20 0.22 -1.66 -7.39
N GLY A 21 0.37 -2.56 -8.37
CA GLY A 21 1.27 -2.35 -9.51
C GLY A 21 2.72 -2.06 -9.10
N LEU A 22 3.17 -2.61 -7.97
CA LEU A 22 4.48 -2.33 -7.40
C LEU A 22 5.56 -2.84 -8.37
N ARG A 23 6.38 -1.92 -8.90
CA ARG A 23 7.47 -2.22 -9.85
C ARG A 23 8.79 -1.67 -9.35
N GLY A 24 9.89 -2.24 -9.84
CA GLY A 24 11.24 -1.78 -9.55
C GLY A 24 11.65 -1.99 -8.09
N GLN A 25 12.25 -0.96 -7.49
CA GLN A 25 12.92 -1.04 -6.19
C GLN A 25 11.97 -1.40 -5.03
N THR A 26 10.72 -0.95 -5.08
CA THR A 26 9.72 -1.20 -4.04
C THR A 26 9.25 -2.65 -4.02
N ALA A 27 9.14 -3.29 -5.19
CA ALA A 27 8.83 -4.71 -5.26
C ALA A 27 9.98 -5.58 -4.70
N ALA A 28 11.22 -5.21 -5.03
CA ALA A 28 12.41 -5.89 -4.52
C ALA A 28 12.55 -5.76 -2.99
N SER A 29 12.29 -4.58 -2.43
CA SER A 29 12.35 -4.37 -0.98
C SER A 29 11.26 -5.16 -0.24
N LEU A 30 10.05 -5.25 -0.81
CA LEU A 30 8.96 -6.07 -0.27
C LEU A 30 9.32 -7.57 -0.28
N GLN A 31 9.90 -8.06 -1.38
CA GLN A 31 10.34 -9.45 -1.49
C GLN A 31 11.46 -9.76 -0.47
N ALA A 32 12.42 -8.86 -0.31
CA ALA A 32 13.47 -9.00 0.69
C ALA A 32 12.91 -9.01 2.12
N PHE A 33 11.91 -8.18 2.41
CA PHE A 33 11.21 -8.18 3.69
C PHE A 33 10.50 -9.51 3.96
N LYS A 34 9.75 -10.03 2.97
CA LYS A 34 9.10 -11.35 3.06
C LYS A 34 10.12 -12.45 3.35
N GLN A 35 11.22 -12.49 2.61
CA GLN A 35 12.25 -13.51 2.80
C GLN A 35 12.90 -13.44 4.19
N ARG A 36 13.15 -12.23 4.71
CA ARG A 36 13.66 -12.03 6.08
C ARG A 36 12.69 -12.56 7.14
N ASN A 37 11.39 -12.31 6.97
CA ASN A 37 10.36 -12.80 7.89
C ASN A 37 10.27 -14.34 7.87
N GLU A 38 10.21 -14.95 6.69
CA GLU A 38 10.16 -16.41 6.55
C GLU A 38 11.40 -17.08 7.14
N ASN A 39 12.59 -16.54 6.90
CA ASN A 39 13.84 -17.07 7.47
C ASN A 39 13.85 -16.99 9.00
N ALA A 40 13.41 -15.87 9.58
CA ALA A 40 13.30 -15.71 11.03
C ALA A 40 12.31 -16.72 11.63
N ARG A 41 11.16 -16.92 10.98
CA ARG A 41 10.15 -17.91 11.39
C ARG A 41 10.66 -19.34 11.35
N ARG A 42 11.32 -19.73 10.26
CA ARG A 42 11.91 -21.08 10.13
C ARG A 42 12.93 -21.34 11.21
N ARG A 43 13.81 -20.37 11.49
CA ARG A 43 14.80 -20.46 12.58
C ARG A 43 14.13 -20.58 13.94
N LEU A 44 13.09 -19.79 14.20
CA LEU A 44 12.35 -19.85 15.46
C LEU A 44 11.67 -21.22 15.65
N ALA A 45 11.02 -21.75 14.61
CA ALA A 45 10.40 -23.07 14.66
C ALA A 45 11.43 -24.17 14.95
N ALA A 46 12.57 -24.16 14.25
CA ALA A 46 13.64 -25.12 14.49
C ALA A 46 14.22 -25.03 15.92
N LEU A 47 14.33 -23.82 16.49
CA LEU A 47 14.77 -23.63 17.88
C LEU A 47 13.71 -24.06 18.90
N GLN A 48 12.43 -23.92 18.58
CA GLN A 48 11.32 -24.37 19.45
C GLN A 48 11.17 -25.89 19.47
N GLU A 49 11.53 -26.58 18.38
CA GLU A 49 11.52 -28.04 18.30
C GLU A 49 12.66 -28.71 19.08
N GLN A 50 13.72 -27.97 19.44
CA GLN A 50 14.81 -28.52 20.23
C GLN A 50 14.35 -28.84 21.65
N ALA A 51 14.59 -30.09 22.08
CA ALA A 51 14.28 -30.53 23.43
C ALA A 51 15.15 -29.77 24.44
N THR A 52 14.52 -29.02 25.34
CA THR A 52 15.17 -28.30 26.44
C THR A 52 15.07 -29.03 27.77
N THR A 53 14.41 -30.19 27.80
CA THR A 53 14.19 -31.00 29.00
C THR A 53 15.42 -31.83 29.33
N VAL A 54 16.01 -31.61 30.51
CA VAL A 54 17.10 -32.42 31.04
C VAL A 54 16.55 -33.36 32.11
N ASP A 55 16.80 -34.66 31.97
CA ASP A 55 16.39 -35.66 32.95
C ASP A 55 17.44 -35.79 34.08
N PHE A 56 17.28 -34.98 35.12
CA PHE A 56 18.15 -35.01 36.30
C PHE A 56 17.98 -36.27 37.16
N ALA A 57 16.90 -37.04 37.01
CA ALA A 57 16.70 -38.28 37.77
C ALA A 57 17.59 -39.41 37.23
N HIS A 58 17.74 -39.49 35.90
CA HIS A 58 18.68 -40.42 35.27
C HIS A 58 20.14 -40.11 35.67
N TYR A 59 20.55 -38.84 35.69
CA TYR A 59 21.93 -38.49 36.07
C TYR A 59 22.25 -38.75 37.54
N ARG A 60 21.28 -38.66 38.44
CA ARG A 60 21.46 -39.02 39.87
C ARG A 60 21.72 -40.50 40.10
N SER A 61 21.22 -41.39 39.23
CA SER A 61 21.41 -42.84 39.38
C SER A 61 22.74 -43.33 38.79
N VAL A 62 23.29 -42.61 37.81
CA VAL A 62 24.55 -42.98 37.14
C VAL A 62 25.77 -42.37 37.82
N LEU A 63 25.67 -41.14 38.35
CA LEU A 63 26.80 -40.44 38.94
C LEU A 63 26.97 -40.78 40.43
N LYS A 64 28.21 -41.12 40.83
CA LYS A 64 28.55 -41.36 42.24
C LYS A 64 28.44 -40.11 43.12
N ASN A 65 28.59 -38.92 42.56
CA ASN A 65 28.53 -37.66 43.30
C ASN A 65 27.23 -36.90 42.99
N GLN A 66 26.23 -37.08 43.86
CA GLN A 66 24.90 -36.51 43.70
C GLN A 66 24.87 -34.99 43.95
N ALA A 67 25.77 -34.46 44.78
CA ALA A 67 25.83 -33.03 45.11
C ALA A 67 26.06 -32.14 43.89
N VAL A 68 26.82 -32.65 42.90
CA VAL A 68 27.08 -31.93 41.64
C VAL A 68 25.80 -31.85 40.80
N VAL A 69 25.00 -32.92 40.77
CA VAL A 69 23.73 -32.95 40.01
C VAL A 69 22.72 -31.97 40.60
N ASP A 70 22.64 -31.90 41.93
CA ASP A 70 21.75 -30.98 42.63
C ASP A 70 22.15 -29.50 42.43
N GLU A 71 23.45 -29.20 42.39
CA GLU A 71 23.93 -27.85 42.13
C GLU A 71 23.63 -27.40 40.68
N VAL A 72 23.80 -28.30 39.71
CA VAL A 72 23.48 -28.02 38.30
C VAL A 72 21.98 -27.86 38.10
N GLU A 73 21.14 -28.70 38.73
CA GLU A 73 19.69 -28.56 38.67
C GLU A 73 19.23 -27.22 39.26
N ARG A 74 19.82 -26.78 40.38
CA ARG A 74 19.53 -25.47 40.98
C ARG A 74 19.87 -24.33 40.02
N ARG A 75 21.09 -24.32 39.47
CA ARG A 75 21.53 -23.28 38.51
C ARG A 75 20.71 -23.28 37.23
N PHE A 76 20.29 -24.45 36.74
CA PHE A 76 19.43 -24.59 35.56
C PHE A 76 18.03 -24.00 35.78
N LYS A 77 17.44 -24.24 36.96
CA LYS A 77 16.13 -23.66 37.33
C LYS A 77 16.18 -22.16 37.58
N GLU A 78 17.29 -21.65 38.12
CA GLU A 78 17.52 -20.23 38.35
C GLU A 78 17.84 -19.46 37.06
N PHE A 79 18.34 -20.14 36.02
CA PHE A 79 18.69 -19.53 34.76
C PHE A 79 17.45 -19.03 34.01
N LYS A 80 17.33 -17.71 33.92
CA LYS A 80 16.36 -17.05 33.04
C LYS A 80 17.10 -16.53 31.80
N PRO A 81 16.67 -16.90 30.58
CA PRO A 81 17.24 -16.35 29.36
C PRO A 81 17.17 -14.82 29.37
N ALA A 82 18.23 -14.16 28.89
CA ALA A 82 18.22 -12.72 28.69
C ALA A 82 17.12 -12.37 27.67
N THR A 83 16.19 -11.52 28.07
CA THR A 83 15.15 -11.01 27.17
C THR A 83 15.63 -9.72 26.51
N TYR A 84 15.21 -9.50 25.27
CA TYR A 84 15.40 -8.22 24.59
C TYR A 84 14.17 -7.34 24.82
N ASP A 85 14.38 -6.10 25.26
CA ASP A 85 13.29 -5.12 25.34
C ASP A 85 12.95 -4.60 23.94
N VAL A 86 11.75 -4.97 23.48
CA VAL A 86 11.19 -4.55 22.20
C VAL A 86 10.16 -3.41 22.35
N GLN A 87 9.91 -2.90 23.56
CA GLN A 87 8.85 -1.91 23.81
C GLN A 87 9.06 -0.62 23.02
N ARG A 88 10.31 -0.17 22.84
CA ARG A 88 10.60 1.04 22.06
C ARG A 88 10.23 0.87 20.59
N GLN A 89 10.52 -0.30 20.04
CA GLN A 89 10.23 -0.65 18.66
C GLN A 89 8.73 -0.85 18.45
N LEU A 90 8.03 -1.46 19.41
CA LEU A 90 6.57 -1.59 19.38
C LEU A 90 5.89 -0.21 19.36
N LYS A 91 6.31 0.72 20.23
CA LYS A 91 5.78 2.10 20.22
C LYS A 91 6.00 2.82 18.90
N ALA A 92 7.15 2.59 18.25
CA ALA A 92 7.41 3.16 16.92
C ALA A 92 6.49 2.56 15.87
N ILE A 93 6.27 1.24 15.88
CA ILE A 93 5.34 0.55 14.97
C ILE A 93 3.92 1.07 15.15
N ASP A 94 3.46 1.23 16.40
CA ASP A 94 2.12 1.75 16.69
C ASP A 94 1.95 3.17 16.14
N ALA A 95 2.96 4.04 16.27
CA ALA A 95 2.93 5.38 15.69
C ALA A 95 2.88 5.35 14.15
N PHE A 96 3.65 4.47 13.51
CA PHE A 96 3.60 4.27 12.06
C PHE A 96 2.23 3.75 11.59
N GLU A 97 1.59 2.86 12.37
CA GLU A 97 0.27 2.33 12.05
C GLU A 97 -0.79 3.43 12.06
N VAL A 98 -0.79 4.30 13.07
CA VAL A 98 -1.73 5.44 13.15
C VAL A 98 -1.60 6.35 11.93
N GLU A 99 -0.37 6.71 11.55
CA GLU A 99 -0.15 7.59 10.40
C GLU A 99 -0.53 6.91 9.07
N ALA A 100 -0.20 5.62 8.92
CA ALA A 100 -0.55 4.84 7.75
C ALA A 100 -2.07 4.70 7.57
N VAL A 101 -2.81 4.43 8.65
CA VAL A 101 -4.28 4.35 8.64
C VAL A 101 -4.88 5.69 8.25
N ARG A 102 -4.43 6.79 8.87
CA ARG A 102 -4.90 8.14 8.54
C ARG A 102 -4.68 8.48 7.07
N ASN A 103 -3.50 8.19 6.53
CA ASN A 103 -3.20 8.45 5.12
C ASN A 103 -4.06 7.58 4.19
N ALA A 104 -4.29 6.31 4.54
CA ALA A 104 -5.15 5.42 3.77
C ALA A 104 -6.62 5.89 3.77
N GLU A 105 -7.14 6.36 4.90
CA GLU A 105 -8.48 6.92 5.01
C GLU A 105 -8.64 8.19 4.16
N GLN A 106 -7.66 9.11 4.21
CA GLN A 106 -7.66 10.31 3.37
C GLN A 106 -7.62 9.99 1.87
N THR A 107 -6.83 8.99 1.46
CA THR A 107 -6.80 8.55 0.06
C THR A 107 -8.14 7.93 -0.34
N LYS A 108 -8.74 7.12 0.53
CA LYS A 108 -10.04 6.52 0.27
C LYS A 108 -11.11 7.60 0.03
N GLU A 109 -11.19 8.60 0.90
CA GLU A 109 -12.15 9.69 0.75
C GLU A 109 -11.98 10.44 -0.57
N LYS A 110 -10.74 10.75 -0.96
CA LYS A 110 -10.44 11.41 -2.24
C LYS A 110 -10.85 10.56 -3.44
N VAL A 111 -10.51 9.27 -3.42
CA VAL A 111 -10.86 8.34 -4.51
C VAL A 111 -12.37 8.16 -4.61
N ASP A 112 -13.08 8.08 -3.48
CA ASP A 112 -14.54 7.98 -3.46
C ASP A 112 -15.19 9.23 -4.08
N LEU A 113 -14.66 10.43 -3.80
CA LEU A 113 -15.10 11.68 -4.45
C LEU A 113 -14.80 11.70 -5.95
N GLU A 114 -13.59 11.31 -6.36
CA GLU A 114 -13.21 11.22 -7.78
C GLU A 114 -14.10 10.24 -8.54
N ILE A 115 -14.43 9.09 -7.96
CA ILE A 115 -15.34 8.11 -8.56
C ILE A 115 -16.73 8.71 -8.74
N GLN A 116 -17.25 9.42 -7.73
CA GLN A 116 -18.55 10.07 -7.84
C GLN A 116 -18.57 11.14 -8.94
N ASP A 117 -17.52 11.94 -9.05
CA ASP A 117 -17.43 12.96 -10.09
C ASP A 117 -17.26 12.35 -11.48
N LEU A 118 -16.44 11.30 -11.63
CA LEU A 118 -16.33 10.53 -12.88
C LEU A 118 -17.65 9.88 -13.28
N GLN A 119 -18.43 9.36 -12.33
CA GLN A 119 -19.76 8.83 -12.60
C GLN A 119 -20.73 9.92 -13.09
N LYS A 120 -20.69 11.12 -12.49
CA LYS A 120 -21.47 12.26 -12.99
C LYS A 120 -21.02 12.66 -14.39
N THR A 121 -19.71 12.71 -14.65
CA THR A 121 -19.18 13.02 -15.99
C THR A 121 -19.63 11.98 -17.02
N LEU A 122 -19.57 10.69 -16.66
CA LEU A 122 -20.02 9.60 -17.53
C LEU A 122 -21.52 9.74 -17.84
N LYS A 123 -22.34 9.98 -16.81
CA LYS A 123 -23.77 10.22 -16.99
C LYS A 123 -24.04 11.43 -17.88
N ASN A 124 -23.30 12.52 -17.70
CA ASN A 124 -23.41 13.69 -18.56
C ASN A 124 -23.04 13.38 -20.01
N ILE A 125 -22.09 12.48 -20.26
CA ILE A 125 -21.71 12.05 -21.61
C ILE A 125 -22.82 11.16 -22.22
N GLU A 126 -23.41 10.27 -21.44
CA GLU A 126 -24.48 9.37 -21.91
C GLU A 126 -25.80 10.10 -22.18
N GLU A 127 -26.14 11.09 -21.36
CA GLU A 127 -27.35 11.90 -21.50
C GLU A 127 -27.15 13.15 -22.39
N ALA A 128 -25.92 13.41 -22.85
CA ALA A 128 -25.63 14.53 -23.73
C ALA A 128 -26.39 14.41 -25.05
N ARG A 129 -26.89 15.55 -25.54
CA ARG A 129 -27.47 15.63 -26.88
C ARG A 129 -26.38 15.34 -27.94
N PRO A 130 -26.76 14.72 -29.07
CA PRO A 130 -25.86 14.53 -30.21
C PRO A 130 -25.26 15.86 -30.68
N PHE A 131 -23.99 15.82 -31.12
CA PHE A 131 -23.29 17.02 -31.59
C PHE A 131 -23.95 17.69 -32.80
N ASP A 132 -24.72 16.93 -33.60
CA ASP A 132 -25.41 17.43 -34.79
C ASP A 132 -26.60 18.34 -34.46
N GLU A 133 -27.13 18.27 -33.23
CA GLU A 133 -28.26 19.06 -32.76
C GLU A 133 -27.83 20.26 -31.88
N LEU A 134 -26.52 20.49 -31.74
CA LEU A 134 -25.94 21.50 -30.87
C LEU A 134 -25.89 22.86 -31.56
N THR A 135 -26.37 23.92 -30.91
CA THR A 135 -26.28 25.29 -31.45
C THR A 135 -25.05 26.04 -30.93
N VAL A 136 -24.55 27.00 -31.71
CA VAL A 136 -23.37 27.78 -31.34
C VAL A 136 -23.62 28.66 -30.12
N GLU A 137 -24.84 29.14 -29.93
CA GLU A 137 -25.26 29.93 -28.78
C GLU A 137 -25.24 29.10 -27.49
N GLU A 138 -25.67 27.84 -27.56
CA GLU A 138 -25.63 26.92 -26.41
C GLU A 138 -24.17 26.61 -26.01
N VAL A 139 -23.28 26.45 -26.98
CA VAL A 139 -21.85 26.23 -26.74
C VAL A 139 -21.18 27.46 -26.11
N ALA A 140 -21.49 28.66 -26.62
CA ALA A 140 -20.98 29.91 -26.06
C ALA A 140 -21.50 30.16 -24.63
N ALA A 141 -22.76 29.79 -24.36
CA ALA A 141 -23.34 29.87 -23.01
C ALA A 141 -22.73 28.85 -22.03
N ALA A 142 -22.39 27.65 -22.51
CA ALA A 142 -21.78 26.60 -21.70
C ALA A 142 -20.30 26.88 -21.36
N GLU A 143 -19.54 27.46 -22.29
CA GLU A 143 -18.12 27.77 -22.12
C GLU A 143 -17.82 29.23 -22.53
N PRO A 144 -17.96 30.20 -21.60
CA PRO A 144 -17.76 31.62 -21.88
C PRO A 144 -16.35 31.99 -22.38
N SER A 145 -15.35 31.14 -22.14
CA SER A 145 -13.98 31.38 -22.61
C SER A 145 -13.88 31.37 -24.15
N ILE A 146 -14.85 30.78 -24.85
CA ILE A 146 -14.93 30.80 -26.31
C ILE A 146 -15.16 32.22 -26.82
N ASP A 147 -16.13 32.93 -26.25
CA ASP A 147 -16.43 34.32 -26.62
C ASP A 147 -15.27 35.26 -26.26
N GLU A 148 -14.66 35.07 -25.09
CA GLU A 148 -13.49 35.86 -24.70
C GLU A 148 -12.31 35.67 -25.65
N LYS A 149 -12.03 34.42 -26.07
CA LYS A 149 -10.95 34.13 -27.01
C LYS A 149 -11.27 34.69 -28.39
N THR A 150 -12.51 34.58 -28.84
CA THR A 150 -12.97 35.13 -30.12
C THR A 150 -12.84 36.65 -30.12
N ALA A 151 -13.29 37.34 -29.07
CA ALA A 151 -13.13 38.78 -28.91
C ALA A 151 -11.64 39.20 -28.88
N LYS A 152 -10.77 38.42 -28.22
CA LYS A 152 -9.31 38.65 -28.22
C LYS A 152 -8.68 38.46 -29.60
N LEU A 153 -9.16 37.54 -30.42
CA LEU A 153 -8.68 37.33 -31.79
C LEU A 153 -9.13 38.46 -32.71
N VAL A 154 -10.41 38.86 -32.63
CA VAL A 154 -10.98 39.97 -33.40
C VAL A 154 -10.29 41.29 -33.06
N SER A 155 -10.12 41.60 -31.78
CA SER A 155 -9.43 42.83 -31.34
C SER A 155 -7.96 42.88 -31.77
N LYS A 156 -7.32 41.72 -31.98
CA LYS A 156 -5.94 41.62 -32.51
C LYS A 156 -5.89 41.51 -34.04
N GLY A 157 -7.02 41.61 -34.74
CA GLY A 157 -7.11 41.49 -36.19
C GLY A 157 -6.75 40.10 -36.73
N ARG A 158 -6.77 39.06 -35.89
CA ARG A 158 -6.46 37.68 -36.28
C ARG A 158 -7.75 36.95 -36.68
N TRP A 159 -8.00 36.91 -37.98
CA TRP A 159 -9.20 36.25 -38.55
C TRP A 159 -8.99 34.76 -38.84
N THR A 160 -7.76 34.27 -38.78
CA THR A 160 -7.42 32.86 -38.98
C THR A 160 -7.30 32.13 -37.65
N VAL A 161 -7.93 30.95 -37.53
CA VAL A 161 -7.81 30.09 -36.35
C VAL A 161 -6.56 29.21 -36.47
N PRO A 162 -5.57 29.34 -35.57
CA PRO A 162 -4.35 28.52 -35.62
C PRO A 162 -4.66 27.02 -35.55
N GLY A 163 -4.06 26.22 -36.44
CA GLY A 163 -4.22 24.75 -36.46
C GLY A 163 -5.55 24.24 -37.03
N TYR A 164 -6.50 25.11 -37.38
CA TYR A 164 -7.79 24.69 -37.96
C TYR A 164 -7.61 24.06 -39.34
N LYS A 165 -6.84 24.73 -40.22
CA LYS A 165 -6.60 24.28 -41.60
C LYS A 165 -5.89 22.92 -41.68
N GLU A 166 -5.05 22.58 -40.71
CA GLU A 166 -4.33 21.29 -40.67
C GLU A 166 -5.27 20.12 -40.36
N LYS A 167 -6.32 20.35 -39.56
CA LYS A 167 -7.26 19.30 -39.15
C LYS A 167 -8.52 19.22 -39.99
N PHE A 168 -9.05 20.37 -40.42
CA PHE A 168 -10.35 20.47 -41.10
C PHE A 168 -10.24 20.86 -42.58
N GLY A 169 -9.04 21.21 -43.06
CA GLY A 169 -8.82 21.67 -44.42
C GLY A 169 -9.28 23.11 -44.65
N ASP A 170 -9.20 23.53 -45.90
CA ASP A 170 -9.73 24.80 -46.39
C ASP A 170 -10.73 24.48 -47.49
N LEU A 171 -11.95 25.00 -47.37
CA LEU A 171 -13.03 24.79 -48.35
C LEU A 171 -13.10 25.95 -49.36
N SER A 172 -12.09 26.83 -49.39
CA SER A 172 -11.98 27.87 -50.41
C SER A 172 -11.86 27.25 -51.81
N LEU A 173 -12.66 27.75 -52.75
CA LEU A 173 -12.63 27.34 -54.16
C LEU A 173 -11.43 27.90 -54.94
N LEU A 174 -10.57 28.67 -54.27
CA LEU A 174 -9.34 29.32 -54.74
C LEU A 174 -8.16 28.78 -53.94
#